data_AF-A0A9E5NIX8-F1
#
_entry.id   AF-A0A9E5NIX8-F1
#
_cell.length_a   1.000
_cell.length_b   1.000
_cell.length_c   1.000
_cell.angle_alpha   90.00
_cell.angle_beta   90.00
_cell.angle_gamma   90.00
#
_symmetry.space_group_name_H-M   'P 1'
#
loop_
_entity.id
_entity.type
_entity.pdbx_description
1 polymer ?
#
loop_
_entity_poly.entity_id
_entity_poly.type
_entity_poly.pdbx_seq_one_letter_code
_entity_poly.pdbx_strand_id
1 'polypeptide(L)'
;PEQVGILSYYYRGRLPYYPLPEGPTVEEGTTEAQVRGIMAGHDRVHALFWGAEERDPHGLVEGWLDQYGYKATERHFGNLRLALYASDDRTTSAAERYL
;
A
#
# COMPACT_ATOMS: atom_id res chain seq x y z
N PRO A 1 -12.40 -7.61 -3.82
CA PRO A 1 -11.58 -8.58 -4.59
C PRO A 1 -11.50 -9.95 -3.89
N GLU A 2 -11.40 -11.05 -4.63
CA GLU A 2 -11.28 -12.43 -4.11
C GLU A 2 -10.06 -12.60 -3.18
N GLN A 3 -8.95 -11.91 -3.48
CA GLN A 3 -7.72 -11.91 -2.70
C GLN A 3 -7.95 -11.53 -1.22
N VAL A 4 -8.89 -10.61 -0.96
CA VAL A 4 -9.25 -10.20 0.40
C VAL A 4 -9.91 -11.33 1.17
N GLY A 5 -10.75 -12.12 0.49
CA GLY A 5 -11.37 -13.31 1.06
C GLY A 5 -10.31 -14.31 1.54
N ILE A 6 -9.32 -14.58 0.69
CA ILE A 6 -8.24 -15.52 1.00
C ILE A 6 -7.34 -14.98 2.12
N LEU A 7 -6.97 -13.70 2.08
CA LEU A 7 -6.20 -13.09 3.17
C LEU A 7 -6.96 -13.17 4.50
N SER A 8 -8.26 -12.86 4.51
CA SER A 8 -9.09 -12.90 5.72
C SER A 8 -9.25 -14.31 6.32
N TYR A 9 -9.08 -15.36 5.50
CA TYR A 9 -9.09 -16.74 5.97
C TYR A 9 -7.85 -17.08 6.84
N TYR A 10 -6.68 -16.57 6.46
CA TYR A 10 -5.40 -16.85 7.12
C TYR A 10 -4.99 -15.81 8.15
N TYR A 11 -5.25 -14.53 7.89
CA TYR A 11 -4.92 -13.44 8.79
C TYR A 11 -5.96 -13.35 9.92
N ARG A 12 -5.55 -13.72 11.14
CA ARG A 12 -6.36 -13.61 12.37
C ARG A 12 -5.94 -12.46 13.28
N GLY A 13 -5.11 -11.55 12.77
CA GLY A 13 -4.65 -10.38 13.51
C GLY A 13 -5.72 -9.28 13.59
N ARG A 14 -5.35 -8.16 14.21
CA ARG A 14 -6.25 -7.01 14.44
C ARG A 14 -5.91 -5.78 13.62
N LEU A 15 -4.89 -5.84 12.75
CA LEU A 15 -4.54 -4.70 11.93
C LEU A 15 -5.61 -4.48 10.86
N PRO A 16 -5.94 -3.23 10.53
CA PRO A 16 -6.79 -2.94 9.37
C PRO A 16 -6.09 -3.40 8.09
N TYR A 17 -6.86 -3.85 7.11
CA TYR A 17 -6.39 -4.12 5.75
C TYR A 17 -7.16 -3.25 4.77
N TYR A 18 -6.45 -2.74 3.77
CA TYR A 18 -6.99 -1.81 2.77
C TYR A 18 -6.83 -2.46 1.39
N PRO A 19 -7.91 -2.93 0.77
CA PRO A 19 -7.82 -3.58 -0.53
C PRO A 19 -7.71 -2.54 -1.64
N LEU A 20 -6.51 -2.39 -2.20
CA LEU A 20 -6.25 -1.48 -3.31
C LEU A 20 -5.89 -2.23 -4.60
N PRO A 21 -6.23 -1.70 -5.77
CA PRO A 21 -7.18 -0.59 -6.00
C PRO A 21 -8.63 -0.96 -5.65
N GLU A 22 -9.41 0.01 -5.17
CA GLU A 22 -10.83 -0.17 -4.87
C GLU A 22 -11.70 -0.15 -6.15
N GLY A 23 -12.87 -0.80 -6.09
CA GLY A 23 -13.85 -0.79 -7.18
C GLY A 23 -13.56 -1.75 -8.34
N PRO A 24 -14.44 -1.77 -9.37
CA PRO A 24 -14.29 -2.64 -10.53
C PRO A 24 -13.25 -2.13 -11.55
N THR A 25 -12.99 -0.82 -11.58
CA THR A 25 -12.07 -0.15 -12.50
C THR A 25 -10.98 0.57 -11.71
N VAL A 26 -9.74 0.53 -12.20
CA VAL A 26 -8.62 1.26 -11.60
C VAL A 26 -8.70 2.72 -12.01
N GLU A 27 -8.96 3.58 -11.04
CA GLU A 27 -8.94 5.04 -11.21
C GLU A 27 -7.68 5.60 -10.55
N GLU A 28 -6.77 6.15 -11.35
CA GLU A 28 -5.42 6.53 -10.90
C GLU A 28 -5.45 7.55 -9.75
N GLY A 29 -6.09 8.71 -9.95
CA GLY A 29 -6.17 9.75 -8.93
C GLY A 29 -6.86 9.29 -7.64
N THR A 30 -7.83 8.38 -7.75
CA THR A 30 -8.50 7.80 -6.57
C THR A 30 -7.57 6.84 -5.83
N THR A 31 -6.88 5.97 -6.56
CA THR A 31 -5.94 5.00 -6.00
C THR A 31 -4.79 5.71 -5.28
N GLU A 32 -4.21 6.74 -5.90
CA GLU A 32 -3.15 7.53 -5.26
C GLU A 32 -3.62 8.25 -4.00
N ALA A 33 -4.81 8.86 -4.03
CA ALA A 33 -5.37 9.55 -2.88
C ALA A 33 -5.59 8.57 -1.70
N GLN A 34 -5.98 7.32 -2.01
CA GLN A 34 -6.15 6.26 -1.02
C GLN A 34 -4.80 5.81 -0.42
N VAL A 35 -3.80 5.51 -1.25
CA VAL A 35 -2.46 5.13 -0.76
C VAL A 35 -1.88 6.23 0.13
N ARG A 36 -2.02 7.49 -0.31
CA ARG A 36 -1.58 8.67 0.45
C ARG A 36 -2.28 8.78 1.81
N GLY A 37 -3.60 8.61 1.85
CA GLY A 37 -4.38 8.65 3.09
C GLY A 37 -3.98 7.57 4.08
N ILE A 38 -3.69 6.35 3.59
CA ILE A 38 -3.19 5.25 4.42
C ILE A 38 -1.81 5.59 4.99
N MET A 39 -0.89 6.04 4.16
CA MET A 39 0.47 6.36 4.59
C MET A 39 0.52 7.57 5.54
N ALA A 40 -0.37 8.54 5.40
CA ALA A 40 -0.50 9.66 6.34
C ALA A 40 -1.05 9.22 7.71
N GLY A 41 -1.80 8.13 7.78
CA GLY A 41 -2.39 7.61 9.01
C GLY A 41 -1.55 6.56 9.76
N HIS A 42 -0.47 6.07 9.14
CA HIS A 42 0.34 4.96 9.67
C HIS A 42 1.82 5.20 9.43
N ASP A 43 2.67 5.06 10.47
CA ASP A 43 4.12 5.18 10.33
C ASP A 43 4.73 4.07 9.46
N ARG A 44 4.06 2.90 9.45
CA ARG A 44 4.51 1.70 8.73
C ARG A 44 3.33 0.92 8.18
N VAL A 45 3.46 0.46 6.95
CA VAL A 45 2.44 -0.31 6.24
C VAL A 45 3.06 -1.57 5.65
N HIS A 46 2.40 -2.71 5.88
CA HIS A 46 2.73 -3.95 5.18
C HIS A 46 1.95 -4.00 3.88
N ALA A 47 2.66 -4.02 2.75
CA ALA A 47 2.08 -4.15 1.42
C ALA A 47 2.17 -5.61 0.95
N LEU A 48 1.01 -6.20 0.64
CA LEU A 48 0.89 -7.56 0.14
C LEU A 48 0.56 -7.53 -1.34
N PHE A 49 1.51 -7.88 -2.19
CA PHE A 49 1.34 -7.96 -3.63
C PHE A 49 1.10 -9.41 -4.04
N TRP A 50 -0.09 -9.70 -4.56
CA TRP A 50 -0.46 -11.02 -5.05
C TRP A 50 -1.45 -10.89 -6.19
N GLY A 51 -1.08 -11.32 -7.41
CA GLY A 51 -1.92 -11.10 -8.60
C GLY A 51 -2.11 -9.61 -8.94
N ALA A 52 -1.11 -8.77 -8.64
CA ALA A 52 -1.20 -7.32 -8.83
C ALA A 52 -1.47 -6.94 -10.29
N GLU A 53 -0.90 -7.66 -11.27
CA GLU A 53 -1.09 -7.39 -12.70
C GLU A 53 -2.57 -7.41 -13.15
N GLU A 54 -3.43 -8.18 -12.48
CA GLU A 54 -4.85 -8.27 -12.83
C GLU A 54 -5.67 -7.09 -12.29
N ARG A 55 -5.24 -6.52 -11.15
CA ARG A 55 -5.98 -5.48 -10.43
C ARG A 55 -5.34 -4.10 -10.50
N ASP A 56 -4.05 -4.03 -10.77
CA ASP A 56 -3.22 -2.84 -10.87
C ASP A 56 -2.18 -3.04 -12.00
N PRO A 57 -2.63 -3.12 -13.27
CA PRO A 57 -1.76 -3.46 -14.40
C PRO A 57 -0.66 -2.41 -14.66
N HIS A 58 -0.83 -1.21 -14.12
CA HIS A 58 0.14 -0.11 -14.24
C HIS A 58 1.04 0.03 -13.00
N GLY A 59 0.83 -0.80 -11.98
CA GLY A 59 1.63 -0.78 -10.74
C GLY A 59 1.52 0.54 -9.98
N LEU A 60 0.35 1.18 -9.99
CA LEU A 60 0.12 2.48 -9.36
C LEU A 60 0.37 2.43 -7.85
N VAL A 61 -0.06 1.37 -7.18
CA VAL A 61 0.08 1.25 -5.71
C VAL A 61 1.55 1.10 -5.33
N GLU A 62 2.26 0.17 -5.98
CA GLU A 62 3.68 -0.03 -5.71
C GLU A 62 4.52 1.16 -6.15
N GLY A 63 4.24 1.72 -7.34
CA GLY A 63 4.93 2.89 -7.85
C GLY A 63 4.82 4.07 -6.90
N TRP A 64 3.63 4.34 -6.36
CA TRP A 64 3.43 5.39 -5.37
C TRP A 64 4.23 5.12 -4.09
N LEU A 65 4.17 3.89 -3.57
CA LEU A 65 4.89 3.50 -2.35
C LEU A 65 6.42 3.58 -2.53
N ASP A 66 6.93 3.22 -3.70
CA ASP A 66 8.35 3.31 -4.05
C ASP A 66 8.80 4.76 -4.27
N GLN A 67 7.91 5.63 -4.73
CA GLN A 67 8.20 7.04 -4.97
C GLN A 67 8.14 7.90 -3.70
N TYR A 68 7.17 7.65 -2.83
CA TYR A 68 6.85 8.53 -1.69
C TYR A 68 7.05 7.87 -0.31
N GLY A 69 7.31 6.57 -0.27
CA GLY A 69 7.61 5.83 0.95
C GLY A 69 9.05 5.31 0.99
N TYR A 70 9.43 4.71 2.11
CA TYR A 70 10.71 4.03 2.26
C TYR A 70 10.49 2.51 2.37
N LYS A 71 10.91 1.75 1.36
CA LYS A 71 10.87 0.27 1.37
C LYS A 71 11.94 -0.28 2.33
N ALA A 72 11.50 -0.68 3.52
CA ALA A 72 12.37 -1.15 4.58
C ALA A 72 12.77 -2.63 4.43
N THR A 73 11.82 -3.48 4.04
CA THR A 73 12.05 -4.92 3.85
C THR A 73 11.15 -5.50 2.77
N GLU A 74 11.57 -6.59 2.16
CA GLU A 74 10.76 -7.37 1.22
C GLU A 74 11.02 -8.88 1.41
N ARG A 75 9.96 -9.69 1.29
CA ARG A 75 10.04 -11.16 1.25
C ARG A 75 9.08 -11.74 0.22
N HIS A 76 9.51 -12.81 -0.45
CA HIS A 76 8.76 -13.53 -1.47
C HIS A 76 8.33 -14.90 -0.97
N PHE A 77 7.11 -15.30 -1.31
CA PHE A 77 6.50 -16.60 -1.02
C PHE A 77 5.81 -17.11 -2.29
N GLY A 78 6.58 -17.75 -3.19
CA GLY A 78 6.08 -18.08 -4.52
C GLY A 78 5.74 -16.81 -5.31
N ASN A 79 4.49 -16.65 -5.74
CA ASN A 79 4.00 -15.47 -6.46
C ASN A 79 3.43 -14.37 -5.55
N LEU A 80 3.51 -14.53 -4.23
CA LEU A 80 3.10 -13.54 -3.25
C LEU A 80 4.33 -12.82 -2.71
N ARG A 81 4.23 -11.49 -2.59
CA ARG A 81 5.31 -10.65 -2.08
C ARG A 81 4.80 -9.77 -0.94
N LEU A 82 5.53 -9.78 0.16
CA LEU A 82 5.26 -8.98 1.34
C LEU A 82 6.37 -7.96 1.51
N ALA A 83 6.04 -6.68 1.38
CA ALA A 83 6.94 -5.56 1.60
C ALA A 83 6.52 -4.76 2.84
N LEU A 84 7.49 -4.14 3.51
CA LEU A 84 7.26 -3.19 4.59
C LEU A 84 7.70 -1.81 4.10
N TYR A 85 6.77 -0.87 4.11
CA TYR A 85 7.05 0.54 3.83
C TYR A 85 6.92 1.35 5.12
N ALA A 86 7.79 2.33 5.28
CA ALA A 86 7.67 3.37 6.27
C ALA A 86 7.27 4.68 5.60
N SER A 87 6.44 5.46 6.27
CA SER A 87 6.12 6.83 5.85
C SER A 87 7.36 7.69 5.96
N ASP A 88 7.68 8.44 4.90
CA ASP A 88 8.83 9.33 4.92
C ASP A 88 8.48 10.57 5.76
N ASP A 89 8.65 10.46 7.08
CA ASP A 89 8.45 11.53 8.05
C ASP A 89 9.38 12.75 7.79
N ARG A 90 10.30 12.63 6.83
CA ARG A 90 11.07 13.77 6.31
C ARG A 90 10.24 14.76 5.49
N THR A 91 9.00 14.42 5.12
CA THR A 91 8.10 15.36 4.41
C THR A 91 7.25 16.21 5.37
N THR A 92 6.97 15.74 6.59
CA THR A 92 6.19 16.51 7.59
C THR A 92 6.97 17.72 8.13
N SER A 93 8.30 17.59 8.29
CA SER A 93 9.14 18.65 8.89
C SER A 93 9.40 19.89 7.99
N ALA A 94 9.11 19.84 6.69
CA ALA A 94 9.41 20.97 5.79
C ALA A 94 8.25 21.96 5.65
N ALA A 95 7.00 21.49 5.80
CA ALA A 95 5.81 22.33 5.68
C ALA A 95 5.45 23.05 7.01
N GLU A 96 5.79 22.47 8.16
CA GLU A 96 5.51 23.07 9.47
C GLU A 96 6.56 24.11 9.93
N ARG A 97 7.66 24.30 9.17
CA ARG A 97 8.68 25.31 9.48
C ARG A 97 8.43 26.69 8.84
N TYR A 98 7.29 26.85 8.15
CA TYR A 98 6.92 28.09 7.46
C TYR A 98 5.53 28.64 7.83
N LEU A 99 4.95 28.19 8.95
CA LEU A 99 3.78 28.80 9.60
C LEU A 99 4.17 29.26 11.01
#